data_AF-A0A0R3SE27-F1
#
_entry.id   AF-A0A0R3SE27-F1
#
_cell.length_a   1.000
_cell.length_b   1.000
_cell.length_c   1.000
_cell.angle_alpha   90.00
_cell.angle_beta   90.00
_cell.angle_gamma   90.00
#
_symmetry.space_group_name_H-M   'P 1'
#
loop_
_entity.id
_entity.type
_entity.pdbx_description
1 polymer ?
#
loop_
_entity_poly.entity_id
_entity_poly.type
_entity_poly.pdbx_seq_one_letter_code
_entity_poly.pdbx_strand_id
1 'polypeptide(L)'
;MNLLGRCTRLLRPITQVPKRLSHDEIKVYYRDHTHYDEKSERTFRYCSTIFWAWVCYHFINNYQMLLGGQPYPARESFTDEELGLKDY
;
A
#
# COMPACT_ATOMS: atom_id res chain seq x y z
N MET A 1 40.10 32.30 -22.39
CA MET A 1 40.44 30.89 -22.68
C MET A 1 40.64 30.14 -21.37
N ASN A 2 39.59 29.52 -20.81
CA ASN A 2 39.71 28.69 -19.60
C ASN A 2 39.24 27.26 -19.92
N LEU A 3 40.11 26.50 -20.60
CA LEU A 3 39.84 25.11 -21.03
C LEU A 3 40.30 24.04 -20.02
N LEU A 4 40.86 24.44 -18.87
CA LEU A 4 41.48 23.52 -17.91
C LEU A 4 40.53 22.99 -16.80
N GLY A 5 39.33 23.53 -16.67
CA GLY A 5 38.40 23.18 -15.58
C GLY A 5 37.51 21.94 -15.82
N ARG A 6 37.52 21.34 -17.02
CA ARG A 6 36.57 20.26 -17.37
C ARG A 6 37.13 18.84 -17.37
N CYS A 7 38.45 18.64 -17.27
CA CYS A 7 39.03 17.29 -17.35
C CYS A 7 39.03 16.50 -16.04
N THR A 8 38.76 17.09 -14.89
CA THR A 8 38.87 16.41 -13.58
C THR A 8 37.70 15.48 -13.23
N ARG A 9 36.66 15.38 -14.07
CA ARG A 9 35.51 14.47 -13.82
C ARG A 9 35.64 13.09 -14.45
N LEU A 10 36.64 12.84 -15.29
CA LEU A 10 36.77 11.56 -16.02
C LEU A 10 37.65 10.51 -15.32
N LEU A 11 38.27 10.86 -14.18
CA LEU A 11 39.11 9.93 -13.41
C LEU A 11 38.41 9.54 -12.10
N ARG A 12 37.25 8.89 -12.20
CA ARG A 12 36.76 8.08 -11.07
C ARG A 12 37.47 6.73 -11.15
N PRO A 13 38.34 6.36 -10.19
CA PRO A 13 38.96 5.05 -10.21
C PRO A 13 37.87 3.99 -10.15
N ILE A 14 37.85 3.10 -11.14
CA ILE A 14 37.07 1.85 -11.17
C ILE A 14 37.73 0.90 -10.16
N THR A 15 37.60 1.22 -8.89
CA THR A 15 37.92 0.31 -7.79
C THR A 15 36.69 0.26 -6.91
N GLN A 16 35.60 -0.25 -7.49
CA GLN A 16 34.51 -0.74 -6.67
C GLN A 16 35.02 -2.01 -6.00
N VAL A 17 35.47 -1.87 -4.74
CA VAL A 17 35.74 -3.02 -3.89
C VAL A 17 34.46 -3.86 -3.89
N PRO A 18 34.51 -5.16 -4.24
CA PRO A 18 33.32 -6.01 -4.19
C PRO A 18 32.83 -6.02 -2.75
N LYS A 19 31.75 -5.28 -2.48
CA LYS A 19 31.11 -5.25 -1.18
C LYS A 19 30.49 -6.62 -0.99
N ARG A 20 31.12 -7.47 -0.17
CA ARG A 20 30.59 -8.79 0.19
C ARG A 20 29.23 -8.58 0.87
N LEU A 21 28.15 -8.97 0.21
CA LEU A 21 26.78 -8.93 0.72
C LEU A 21 26.45 -10.15 1.61
N SER A 22 27.46 -10.90 2.05
CA SER A 22 27.26 -12.16 2.80
C SER A 22 26.82 -11.97 4.26
N HIS A 23 26.76 -10.73 4.74
CA HIS A 23 26.23 -10.37 6.05
C HIS A 23 25.25 -9.21 5.89
N ASP A 24 24.08 -9.46 5.29
CA ASP A 24 22.87 -8.72 5.68
C ASP A 24 22.53 -9.20 7.10
N GLU A 25 23.33 -8.78 8.08
CA GLU A 25 23.04 -9.01 9.49
C GLU A 25 21.72 -8.30 9.79
N ILE A 26 20.67 -9.09 10.02
CA ILE A 26 19.50 -8.64 10.76
C ILE A 26 20.04 -8.17 12.11
N LYS A 27 20.27 -6.86 12.23
CA LYS A 27 20.79 -6.27 13.46
C LYS A 27 19.70 -6.38 14.52
N VAL A 28 19.81 -7.41 15.36
CA VAL A 28 18.94 -7.60 16.52
C VAL A 28 19.43 -6.64 17.60
N TYR A 29 18.69 -5.56 17.82
CA TYR A 29 18.96 -4.61 18.89
C TYR A 29 18.23 -5.05 20.16
N TYR A 30 18.96 -5.21 21.26
CA TYR A 30 18.36 -5.44 22.58
C TYR A 30 17.96 -4.10 23.20
N ARG A 31 16.67 -3.92 23.49
CA ARG A 31 16.09 -2.77 24.21
C ARG A 31 16.12 -1.42 23.46
N ASP A 32 16.70 -1.38 22.26
CA ASP A 32 16.72 -0.22 21.36
C ASP A 32 15.73 -0.42 20.21
N HIS A 33 15.20 0.69 19.68
CA HIS A 33 14.16 0.66 18.66
C HIS A 33 14.71 0.06 17.36
N THR A 34 13.90 -0.75 16.68
CA THR A 34 14.23 -1.49 15.45
C THR A 34 15.03 -0.65 14.46
N HIS A 35 16.01 -1.26 13.79
CA HIS A 35 16.83 -0.60 12.78
C HIS A 35 15.94 0.09 11.74
N TYR A 36 16.08 1.40 11.64
CA TYR A 36 15.40 2.17 10.62
C TYR A 36 16.04 1.92 9.25
N ASP A 37 15.31 1.32 8.33
CA ASP A 37 15.74 1.21 6.94
C ASP A 37 14.93 2.18 6.06
N GLU A 38 15.60 3.25 5.62
CA GLU A 38 15.05 4.27 4.72
C GLU A 38 14.45 3.70 3.43
N LYS A 39 15.01 2.60 2.91
CA LYS A 39 14.51 1.97 1.68
C LYS A 39 13.20 1.25 1.95
N SER A 40 13.12 0.51 3.06
CA SER A 40 11.89 -0.15 3.50
C SER A 40 10.79 0.88 3.78
N GLU A 41 11.09 1.99 4.47
CA GLU A 41 10.08 3.02 4.72
C GLU A 41 9.59 3.63 3.42
N ARG A 42 10.51 3.99 2.51
CA ARG A 42 10.11 4.60 1.24
C ARG A 42 9.20 3.65 0.44
N THR A 43 9.56 2.37 0.40
CA THR A 43 8.75 1.34 -0.26
C THR A 43 7.39 1.20 0.43
N PHE A 44 7.37 1.17 1.76
CA PHE A 44 6.14 1.11 2.55
C PHE A 44 5.22 2.30 2.27
N ARG A 45 5.76 3.52 2.17
CA ARG A 45 4.98 4.72 1.84
C ARG A 45 4.34 4.60 0.46
N TYR A 46 5.08 4.16 -0.55
CA TYR A 46 4.51 3.95 -1.88
C TYR A 46 3.45 2.84 -1.90
N CYS A 47 3.74 1.69 -1.30
CA CYS A 47 2.78 0.59 -1.20
C CYS A 47 1.52 0.99 -0.45
N SER A 48 1.65 1.73 0.65
CA SER A 48 0.52 2.25 1.43
C SER A 48 -0.33 3.22 0.60
N THR A 49 0.30 4.15 -0.14
CA THR A 49 -0.46 5.06 -1.01
C THR A 49 -1.20 4.35 -2.14
N ILE A 50 -0.58 3.35 -2.77
CA ILE A 50 -1.21 2.56 -3.83
C ILE A 50 -2.36 1.73 -3.27
N PHE A 51 -2.16 1.11 -2.10
CA PHE A 51 -3.20 0.34 -1.42
C PHE A 51 -4.41 1.21 -1.09
N TRP A 52 -4.20 2.38 -0.49
CA TRP A 52 -5.29 3.30 -0.18
C TRP A 52 -5.96 3.88 -1.44
N ALA A 53 -5.21 4.18 -2.49
CA ALA A 53 -5.78 4.59 -3.77
C ALA A 53 -6.68 3.50 -4.36
N TRP A 54 -6.27 2.23 -4.28
CA TRP A 54 -7.06 1.09 -4.73
C TRP A 54 -8.33 0.91 -3.89
N VAL A 55 -8.23 1.01 -2.57
CA VAL A 55 -9.40 0.93 -1.66
C VAL A 55 -10.40 2.03 -2.00
N CYS A 56 -9.95 3.28 -2.11
CA CYS A 56 -10.81 4.41 -2.47
C CYS A 56 -11.44 4.23 -3.85
N TYR A 57 -10.68 3.77 -4.84
CA TYR A 57 -11.20 3.46 -6.16
C TYR A 57 -12.32 2.42 -6.11
N HIS A 58 -12.12 1.33 -5.37
CA HIS A 58 -13.15 0.29 -5.21
C HIS A 58 -14.36 0.76 -4.41
N PHE A 59 -14.18 1.63 -3.41
CA PHE A 59 -15.29 2.24 -2.70
C PHE A 59 -16.16 3.10 -3.60
N ILE A 60 -15.58 3.88 -4.50
CA ILE A 60 -16.33 4.76 -5.40
C ILE A 60 -17.01 3.96 -6.51
N ASN A 61 -16.28 3.05 -7.16
CA ASN A 61 -16.77 2.36 -8.36
C ASN A 61 -17.56 1.10 -8.06
N ASN A 62 -17.30 0.42 -6.94
CA ASN A 62 -17.93 -0.84 -6.55
C ASN A 62 -18.63 -0.74 -5.19
N TYR A 63 -19.20 0.42 -4.86
CA TYR A 63 -19.87 0.66 -3.58
C TYR A 63 -20.99 -0.37 -3.28
N GLN A 64 -21.65 -0.87 -4.33
CA GLN A 64 -22.73 -1.86 -4.21
C GLN A 64 -22.27 -3.18 -3.59
N MET A 65 -21.01 -3.57 -3.76
CA MET A 65 -20.46 -4.77 -3.16
C MET A 65 -20.23 -4.62 -1.64
N LEU A 66 -20.10 -3.38 -1.17
CA LEU A 66 -19.88 -3.05 0.25
C LEU A 66 -21.18 -2.73 0.98
N LEU A 67 -22.10 -2.02 0.33
CA LEU A 67 -23.35 -1.53 0.92
C LEU A 67 -24.57 -2.42 0.62
N GLY A 68 -24.44 -3.37 -0.30
CA GLY A 68 -25.55 -4.15 -0.83
C GLY A 68 -26.17 -3.46 -2.04
N GLY A 69 -26.17 -4.14 -3.19
CA GLY A 69 -26.69 -3.60 -4.44
C GLY A 69 -28.23 -3.63 -4.55
N GLN A 70 -28.91 -4.35 -3.65
CA GLN A 70 -30.36 -4.47 -3.64
C GLN A 70 -30.91 -3.87 -2.34
N PRO A 71 -31.98 -3.06 -2.41
CA PRO A 71 -32.63 -2.57 -1.21
C PRO A 71 -33.20 -3.74 -0.42
N TYR A 72 -32.97 -3.76 0.89
CA TYR A 72 -33.60 -4.73 1.77
C TYR A 72 -35.06 -4.30 1.99
N PRO A 73 -36.07 -5.13 1.61
CA PRO A 73 -37.46 -4.74 1.75
C PRO A 73 -37.84 -4.59 3.22
N ALA A 74 -38.66 -3.59 3.52
CA ALA A 74 -39.21 -3.41 4.86
C ALA A 74 -40.15 -4.58 5.19
N ARG A 75 -40.11 -5.11 6.41
CA ARG A 75 -41.00 -6.22 6.80
C ARG A 75 -42.49 -5.87 6.65
N GLU A 76 -42.83 -4.61 6.85
CA GLU A 76 -44.18 -4.08 6.75
C GLU A 76 -44.68 -3.93 5.30
N SER A 77 -43.78 -4.05 4.30
CA SER A 77 -44.19 -4.01 2.89
C SER A 77 -44.77 -5.33 2.38
N PHE A 78 -44.62 -6.42 3.13
CA PHE A 78 -45.24 -7.70 2.79
C PHE A 78 -46.69 -7.69 3.27
N THR A 79 -47.62 -8.00 2.37
CA THR A 79 -49.03 -8.07 2.72
C THR A 79 -49.35 -9.36 3.46
N ASP A 80 -50.33 -9.33 4.36
CA ASP A 80 -50.74 -10.51 5.15
C ASP A 80 -51.22 -11.66 4.23
N GLU A 81 -51.78 -11.34 3.06
CA GLU A 81 -52.11 -12.29 2.01
C GLU A 81 -50.88 -13.01 1.42
N GLU A 82 -49.78 -12.29 1.16
CA GLU A 82 -48.51 -12.86 0.68
C GLU A 82 -47.79 -13.69 1.75
N LEU A 83 -47.98 -13.33 3.02
CA LEU A 83 -47.47 -14.06 4.19
C LEU A 83 -48.33 -15.28 4.57
N GLY A 84 -49.48 -15.48 3.93
CA GLY A 84 -50.40 -16.59 4.22
C GLY A 84 -51.06 -16.48 5.59
N LEU A 85 -51.09 -15.29 6.19
CA LEU A 85 -51.80 -15.02 7.43
C LEU A 85 -53.29 -14.90 7.09
N LYS A 86 -54.12 -15.75 7.69
CA LYS A 86 -55.58 -15.65 7.58
C LYS A 86 -56.07 -14.61 8.58
N ASP A 87 -56.74 -13.59 8.09
CA ASP A 87 -57.56 -12.70 8.93
C ASP A 87 -58.58 -13.56 9.68
N TYR A 88 -58.53 -13.51 11.02
CA TYR A 88 -59.43 -14.24 11.92
C TYR A 88 -60.73 -13.48 12.15
#